data_AF-A0A920VK82-F1
#
_entry.id   AF-A0A920VK82-F1
#
_cell.length_a   1.000
_cell.length_b   1.000
_cell.length_c   1.000
_cell.angle_alpha   90.00
_cell.angle_beta   90.00
_cell.angle_gamma   90.00
#
_symmetry.space_group_name_H-M   'P 1'
#
loop_
_entity.id
_entity.type
_entity.pdbx_description
1 polymer ?
#
loop_
_entity_poly.entity_id
_entity_poly.type
_entity_poly.pdbx_seq_one_letter_code
_entity_poly.pdbx_strand_id
1 'polypeptide(L)'
;MLPSDLRLPTVSLGPGEHPFPTRYASQRVTLRIDPSIYLDALVRDVMRFGGRIVIRKFDTPRDLMTLDESIIINCTGLGSHDLFGDTELVPLKGQLTLLVPQPEVNYATFGGLQGTGGFIHMQPRSDGIALGGTSEEGNWSLEPDENARQRIVEAHRALFAAMRGSPSLEPEISLS
;
A
#
# COMPACT_ATOMS: atom_id res chain seq x y z
N MET A 1 -14.69 -2.73 -10.47
CA MET A 1 -13.60 -3.53 -11.10
C MET A 1 -13.09 -2.78 -12.33
N LEU A 2 -11.80 -2.90 -12.64
CA LEU A 2 -11.21 -2.27 -13.84
C LEU A 2 -11.80 -2.85 -15.15
N PRO A 3 -12.00 -2.02 -16.20
CA PRO A 3 -12.33 -2.45 -17.56
C PRO A 3 -11.41 -3.56 -18.06
N SER A 4 -11.93 -4.49 -18.86
CA SER A 4 -11.19 -5.70 -19.30
C SER A 4 -9.94 -5.40 -20.12
N ASP A 5 -9.96 -4.32 -20.89
CA ASP A 5 -8.84 -3.77 -21.67
C ASP A 5 -7.72 -3.18 -20.80
N LEU A 6 -8.04 -2.81 -19.55
CA LEU A 6 -7.08 -2.34 -18.55
C LEU A 6 -6.60 -3.45 -17.60
N ARG A 7 -7.07 -4.70 -17.78
CA ARG A 7 -6.63 -5.84 -16.97
C ARG A 7 -5.37 -6.44 -17.60
N LEU A 8 -4.25 -6.27 -16.91
CA LEU A 8 -3.01 -6.92 -17.29
C LEU A 8 -3.08 -8.42 -16.93
N PRO A 9 -2.54 -9.30 -17.78
CA PRO A 9 -2.60 -10.74 -17.57
C PRO A 9 -1.87 -11.11 -16.26
N THR A 10 -2.40 -12.12 -15.58
CA THR A 10 -1.73 -12.75 -14.44
C THR A 10 -1.19 -14.10 -14.87
N VAL A 11 0.11 -14.31 -14.67
CA VAL A 11 0.80 -15.57 -14.93
C VAL A 11 0.82 -16.38 -13.63
N SER A 12 0.36 -17.62 -13.67
CA SER A 12 0.48 -18.56 -12.56
C SER A 12 1.76 -19.37 -12.75
N LEU A 13 2.59 -19.45 -11.71
CA LEU A 13 3.85 -20.17 -11.68
C LEU A 13 3.72 -21.36 -10.73
N GLY A 14 4.02 -22.55 -11.21
CA GLY A 14 4.03 -23.81 -10.48
C GLY A 14 5.37 -24.16 -9.84
N PRO A 15 5.44 -25.36 -9.23
CA PRO A 15 6.66 -25.86 -8.61
C PRO A 15 7.83 -25.89 -9.60
N GLY A 16 8.95 -25.28 -9.25
CA GLY A 16 10.14 -25.19 -10.11
C GLY A 16 10.12 -24.03 -11.11
N GLU A 17 9.04 -23.24 -11.19
CA GLU A 17 8.96 -22.07 -12.08
C GLU A 17 9.22 -20.75 -11.34
N HIS A 18 9.45 -20.79 -10.02
CA HIS A 18 9.70 -19.62 -9.20
C HIS A 18 10.61 -19.92 -7.99
N PRO A 19 11.31 -18.92 -7.43
CA PRO A 19 12.21 -19.09 -6.29
C PRO A 19 11.53 -18.97 -4.92
N PHE A 20 10.25 -18.57 -4.86
CA PHE A 20 9.56 -18.41 -3.58
C PHE A 20 9.41 -19.75 -2.84
N PRO A 21 9.47 -19.75 -1.49
CA PRO A 21 9.25 -20.93 -0.64
C PRO A 21 7.76 -21.35 -0.53
N THR A 22 7.01 -21.16 -1.62
CA THR A 22 5.60 -21.54 -1.75
C THR A 22 5.48 -22.60 -2.84
N ARG A 23 4.33 -23.27 -2.94
CA ARG A 23 4.10 -24.25 -4.02
C ARG A 23 3.76 -23.57 -5.36
N TYR A 24 3.11 -22.42 -5.28
CA TYR A 24 2.71 -21.62 -6.42
C TYR A 24 3.03 -20.15 -6.15
N ALA A 25 3.22 -19.40 -7.23
CA ALA A 25 3.30 -17.95 -7.22
C ALA A 25 2.45 -17.38 -8.36
N SER A 26 2.12 -16.09 -8.26
CA SER A 26 1.47 -15.39 -9.36
C SER A 26 2.23 -14.11 -9.65
N GLN A 27 2.50 -13.87 -10.93
CA GLN A 27 3.12 -12.67 -11.42
C GLN A 27 2.11 -11.87 -12.22
N ARG A 28 2.04 -10.57 -11.98
CA ARG A 28 1.26 -9.64 -12.78
C ARG A 28 1.99 -8.31 -12.89
N VAL A 29 1.90 -7.70 -14.07
CA VAL A 29 2.26 -6.28 -14.21
C VAL A 29 1.11 -5.47 -13.61
N THR A 30 1.42 -4.43 -12.84
CA THR A 30 0.42 -3.56 -12.23
C THR A 30 0.89 -2.12 -12.25
N LEU A 31 -0.05 -1.19 -12.25
CA LEU A 31 0.22 0.20 -11.94
C LEU A 31 0.51 0.32 -10.44
N ARG A 32 1.51 1.15 -10.13
CA ARG A 32 1.84 1.56 -8.77
C ARG A 32 1.68 3.07 -8.69
N ILE A 33 0.93 3.53 -7.71
CA ILE A 33 0.85 4.95 -7.37
C ILE A 33 1.88 5.22 -6.28
N ASP A 34 2.76 6.19 -6.52
CA ASP A 34 3.58 6.78 -5.47
C ASP A 34 2.78 7.95 -4.86
N PRO A 35 2.25 7.83 -3.63
CA PRO A 35 1.33 8.82 -3.06
C PRO A 35 1.92 10.22 -3.01
N SER A 36 3.20 10.35 -2.65
CA SER A 36 3.86 11.66 -2.51
C SER A 36 3.89 12.39 -3.86
N ILE A 37 4.22 11.67 -4.94
CA ILE A 37 4.26 12.25 -6.30
C ILE A 37 2.85 12.52 -6.83
N TYR A 38 1.92 11.59 -6.61
CA TYR A 38 0.59 11.65 -7.20
C TYR A 38 -0.29 12.71 -6.53
N LEU A 39 -0.27 12.81 -5.20
CA LEU A 39 -1.04 13.82 -4.47
C LEU A 39 -0.55 15.24 -4.80
N ASP A 40 0.77 15.42 -4.93
CA ASP A 40 1.34 16.70 -5.37
C ASP A 40 0.89 17.07 -6.79
N ALA A 41 0.76 16.10 -7.69
CA ALA A 41 0.21 16.34 -9.03
C ALA A 41 -1.25 16.77 -8.99
N LEU A 42 -2.09 16.08 -8.20
CA LEU A 42 -3.50 16.44 -8.03
C LEU A 42 -3.66 17.85 -7.44
N VAL A 43 -2.85 18.22 -6.45
CA VAL A 43 -2.85 19.58 -5.89
C VAL A 43 -2.49 20.60 -6.95
N ARG A 44 -1.44 20.36 -7.76
CA ARG A 44 -1.07 21.26 -8.86
C ARG A 44 -2.20 21.43 -9.88
N ASP A 45 -2.90 20.34 -10.22
CA ASP A 45 -4.02 20.40 -11.16
C ASP A 45 -5.17 21.25 -10.59
N VAL A 46 -5.56 21.03 -9.32
CA VAL A 46 -6.58 21.84 -8.64
C VAL A 46 -6.23 23.33 -8.68
N MET A 47 -4.99 23.67 -8.33
CA MET A 47 -4.52 25.06 -8.35
C MET A 47 -4.51 25.64 -9.78
N ARG A 48 -4.12 24.85 -10.78
CA ARG A 48 -4.12 25.25 -12.20
C ARG A 48 -5.53 25.53 -12.74
N PHE A 49 -6.53 24.80 -12.25
CA PHE A 49 -7.93 25.04 -12.58
C PHE A 49 -8.57 26.18 -11.75
N GLY A 50 -7.78 26.95 -11.00
CA GLY A 50 -8.25 28.10 -10.22
C GLY A 50 -8.81 27.73 -8.85
N GLY A 51 -8.64 26.49 -8.40
CA GLY A 51 -8.94 26.06 -7.04
C GLY A 51 -8.07 26.80 -6.01
N ARG A 52 -8.58 26.90 -4.78
CA ARG A 52 -7.89 27.50 -3.64
C ARG A 52 -7.83 26.50 -2.50
N ILE A 53 -6.67 26.39 -1.86
CA ILE A 53 -6.49 25.57 -0.66
C ILE A 53 -6.53 26.49 0.56
N VAL A 54 -7.46 26.22 1.47
CA VAL A 54 -7.59 26.92 2.74
C VAL A 54 -7.42 25.90 3.86
N ILE A 55 -6.40 26.10 4.70
CA ILE A 55 -6.20 25.26 5.88
C ILE A 55 -7.17 25.74 6.96
N ARG A 56 -8.15 24.90 7.27
CA ARG A 56 -9.19 25.20 8.25
C ARG A 56 -9.61 23.93 8.99
N LYS A 57 -9.82 24.04 10.29
CA LYS A 57 -10.38 22.97 11.13
C LYS A 57 -11.88 23.19 11.32
N PHE A 58 -12.64 22.11 11.30
CA PHE A 58 -14.05 22.06 11.72
C PHE A 58 -14.14 21.03 12.84
N ASP A 59 -14.63 21.43 14.01
CA ASP A 59 -14.79 20.57 15.17
C ASP A 59 -16.21 20.02 15.28
N THR A 60 -17.20 20.73 14.72
CA THR A 60 -18.61 20.32 14.72
C THR A 60 -19.29 20.60 13.37
N PRO A 61 -20.44 19.94 13.06
CA PRO A 61 -21.18 20.22 11.83
C PRO A 61 -21.64 21.68 11.71
N ARG A 62 -21.85 22.36 12.84
CA ARG A 62 -22.26 23.77 12.87
C ARG A 62 -21.19 24.68 12.29
N ASP A 63 -19.91 24.31 12.38
CA ASP A 63 -18.82 25.11 11.86
C ASP A 63 -18.90 25.25 10.33
N LEU A 64 -19.57 24.31 9.64
CA LEU A 64 -19.82 24.39 8.19
C LEU A 64 -20.74 25.55 7.80
N MET A 65 -21.57 26.05 8.73
CA MET A 65 -22.45 27.21 8.49
C MET A 65 -21.68 28.53 8.32
N THR A 66 -20.37 28.50 8.55
CA THR A 66 -19.47 29.64 8.35
C THR A 66 -18.83 29.66 6.97
N LEU A 67 -19.21 28.72 6.09
CA LEU A 67 -18.80 28.68 4.70
C LEU A 67 -19.82 29.46 3.86
N ASP A 68 -19.31 30.21 2.87
CA ASP A 68 -20.15 30.96 1.94
C ASP A 68 -20.58 30.08 0.74
N GLU A 69 -19.92 28.93 0.55
CA GLU A 69 -20.17 28.00 -0.53
C GLU A 69 -21.53 27.28 -0.39
N SER A 70 -22.28 27.20 -1.50
CA SER A 70 -23.62 26.59 -1.52
C SER A 70 -23.62 25.07 -1.59
N ILE A 71 -22.48 24.45 -1.94
CA ILE A 71 -22.32 23.01 -2.07
C ILE A 71 -21.08 22.59 -1.29
N ILE A 72 -21.26 21.61 -0.42
CA ILE A 72 -20.18 21.01 0.37
C ILE A 72 -20.07 19.55 -0.03
N ILE A 73 -18.86 19.12 -0.42
CA ILE A 73 -18.53 17.72 -0.68
C ILE A 73 -17.70 17.23 0.51
N ASN A 74 -18.27 16.33 1.33
CA ASN A 74 -17.56 15.76 2.48
C ASN A 74 -16.56 14.69 2.02
N CYS A 75 -15.28 14.94 2.25
CA CYS A 75 -14.18 14.00 1.99
C CYS A 75 -13.26 13.83 3.21
N THR A 76 -13.80 13.94 4.43
CA THR A 76 -13.01 13.92 5.67
C THR A 76 -12.57 12.51 6.13
N GLY A 77 -13.00 11.45 5.45
CA GLY A 77 -12.62 10.08 5.76
C GLY A 77 -12.96 9.71 7.20
N LEU A 78 -12.02 9.10 7.93
CA LEU A 78 -12.18 8.77 9.36
C LEU A 78 -12.51 9.99 10.24
N GLY A 79 -12.21 11.22 9.80
CA GLY A 79 -12.61 12.44 10.51
C GLY A 79 -14.13 12.66 10.59
N SER A 80 -14.92 12.00 9.75
CA SER A 80 -16.39 12.03 9.85
C SER A 80 -16.92 11.34 11.12
N HIS A 81 -16.14 10.43 11.71
CA HIS A 81 -16.45 9.84 13.02
C HIS A 81 -16.63 10.95 14.07
N ASP A 82 -15.65 11.85 14.18
CA ASP A 82 -15.68 12.93 15.17
C ASP A 82 -16.55 14.10 14.70
N LEU A 83 -16.46 14.47 13.42
CA LEU A 83 -17.14 15.66 12.90
C LEU A 83 -18.66 15.46 12.79
N PHE A 84 -19.14 14.28 12.42
CA PHE A 84 -20.57 14.02 12.20
C PHE A 84 -21.16 12.95 13.13
N GLY A 85 -20.35 12.37 14.02
CA GLY A 85 -20.80 11.29 14.91
C GLY A 85 -21.05 9.98 14.16
N ASP A 86 -20.36 9.75 13.03
CA ASP A 86 -20.48 8.52 12.26
C ASP A 86 -19.72 7.37 12.94
N THR A 87 -20.40 6.67 13.85
CA THR A 87 -19.83 5.55 14.62
C THR A 87 -19.70 4.25 13.83
N GLU A 88 -20.17 4.20 12.57
CA GLU A 88 -19.93 3.04 11.70
C GLU A 88 -18.51 3.06 11.13
N LEU A 89 -17.83 4.22 11.15
CA LEU A 89 -16.44 4.36 10.75
C LEU A 89 -15.50 3.87 11.85
N VAL A 90 -14.90 2.69 11.62
CA VAL A 90 -13.90 2.08 12.49
C VAL A 90 -12.53 2.10 11.78
N PRO A 91 -11.43 2.46 12.46
CA PRO A 91 -10.11 2.45 11.85
C PRO A 91 -9.63 1.02 11.63
N LEU A 92 -8.88 0.82 10.55
CA LEU A 92 -8.08 -0.37 10.34
C LEU A 92 -6.62 0.08 10.28
N LYS A 93 -5.94 0.06 11.42
CA LYS A 93 -4.57 0.55 11.51
C LYS A 93 -3.63 -0.39 10.75
N GLY A 94 -2.92 0.19 9.79
CA GLY A 94 -1.81 -0.41 9.08
C GLY A 94 -0.52 0.33 9.40
N GLN A 95 0.57 -0.42 9.59
CA GLN A 95 1.89 0.11 9.86
C GLN A 95 2.84 -0.29 8.74
N LEU A 96 3.62 0.69 8.28
CA LEU A 96 4.68 0.50 7.29
C LEU A 96 6.04 0.72 7.93
N THR A 97 6.99 -0.16 7.61
CA THR A 97 8.42 0.03 7.87
C THR A 97 9.10 0.43 6.57
N LEU A 98 9.72 1.60 6.52
CA LEU A 98 10.40 2.10 5.34
C LEU A 98 11.89 1.72 5.38
N LEU A 99 12.36 1.04 4.34
CA LEU A 99 13.78 0.87 4.05
C LEU A 99 14.25 1.94 3.07
N VAL A 100 15.55 2.13 2.98
CA VAL A 100 16.16 3.02 1.97
C VAL A 100 15.79 2.59 0.54
N PRO A 101 15.68 3.54 -0.41
CA PRO A 101 15.41 3.21 -1.81
C PRO A 101 16.47 2.28 -2.41
N GLN A 102 16.04 1.34 -3.25
CA GLN A 102 16.93 0.47 -4.04
C GLN A 102 16.41 0.48 -5.49
N PRO A 103 17.07 1.21 -6.42
CA PRO A 103 16.60 1.39 -7.80
C PRO A 103 16.39 0.10 -8.59
N GLU A 104 17.12 -0.96 -8.24
CA GLU A 104 17.03 -2.29 -8.83
C GLU A 104 15.75 -3.05 -8.42
N VAL A 105 15.11 -2.66 -7.31
CA VAL A 105 13.87 -3.28 -6.83
C VAL A 105 12.67 -2.58 -7.47
N ASN A 106 12.19 -3.14 -8.58
CA ASN A 106 11.08 -2.58 -9.37
C ASN A 106 9.78 -3.41 -9.28
N TYR A 107 9.70 -4.37 -8.35
CA TYR A 107 8.56 -5.26 -8.16
C TYR A 107 8.02 -5.18 -6.73
N ALA A 108 6.73 -5.48 -6.57
CA ALA A 108 6.09 -5.63 -5.27
C ALA A 108 5.92 -7.10 -4.92
N THR A 109 5.91 -7.44 -3.63
CA THR A 109 5.48 -8.75 -3.15
C THR A 109 4.19 -8.58 -2.35
N PHE A 110 3.30 -9.56 -2.44
CA PHE A 110 2.02 -9.58 -1.74
C PHE A 110 1.69 -11.03 -1.42
N GLY A 111 1.61 -11.39 -0.14
CA GLY A 111 1.37 -12.77 0.26
C GLY A 111 1.79 -13.03 1.70
N GLY A 112 2.26 -14.23 1.98
CA GLY A 112 2.79 -14.58 3.29
C GLY A 112 3.45 -15.94 3.24
N LEU A 113 4.42 -16.18 4.12
CA LEU A 113 4.95 -17.51 4.35
C LEU A 113 4.26 -18.09 5.58
N GLN A 114 3.83 -19.35 5.50
CA GLN A 114 3.27 -20.02 6.67
C GLN A 114 4.32 -20.03 7.79
N GLY A 115 3.92 -19.64 8.99
CA GLY A 115 4.81 -19.60 10.16
C GLY A 115 5.67 -18.34 10.31
N THR A 116 5.68 -17.39 9.37
CA THR A 116 6.48 -16.15 9.47
C THR A 116 5.71 -14.93 9.96
N GLY A 117 4.65 -15.10 10.75
CA GLY A 117 3.91 -13.97 11.33
C GLY A 117 2.86 -13.33 10.41
N GLY A 118 2.38 -14.08 9.41
CA GLY A 118 1.14 -13.77 8.67
C GLY A 118 1.37 -13.15 7.29
N PHE A 119 0.37 -12.37 6.87
CA PHE A 119 0.36 -11.65 5.60
C PHE A 119 1.39 -10.51 5.62
N ILE A 120 2.23 -10.43 4.61
CA ILE A 120 3.24 -9.38 4.40
C ILE A 120 3.19 -8.86 2.97
N HIS A 121 3.54 -7.58 2.79
CA HIS A 121 3.70 -6.98 1.48
C HIS A 121 4.89 -6.04 1.44
N MET A 122 5.52 -5.98 0.28
CA MET A 122 6.62 -5.06 -0.02
C MET A 122 6.22 -4.22 -1.23
N GLN A 123 6.39 -2.90 -1.13
CA GLN A 123 6.18 -1.99 -2.25
C GLN A 123 7.40 -1.08 -2.41
N PRO A 124 8.13 -1.14 -3.54
CA PRO A 124 9.16 -0.15 -3.83
C PRO A 124 8.49 1.19 -4.14
N ARG A 125 9.09 2.28 -3.71
CA ARG A 125 8.69 3.67 -3.93
C ARG A 125 9.93 4.50 -4.27
N SER A 126 9.73 5.71 -4.77
CA SER A 126 10.85 6.62 -5.06
C SER A 126 11.59 7.06 -3.78
N ASP A 127 10.87 7.12 -2.66
CA ASP A 127 11.34 7.54 -1.35
C ASP A 127 11.72 6.38 -0.39
N GLY A 128 11.57 5.12 -0.82
CA GLY A 128 11.98 3.96 -0.04
C GLY A 128 11.34 2.65 -0.48
N ILE A 129 11.60 1.57 0.25
CA ILE A 129 10.83 0.32 0.12
C ILE A 129 9.93 0.19 1.35
N ALA A 130 8.62 0.22 1.13
CA ALA A 130 7.64 0.06 2.19
C ALA A 130 7.37 -1.43 2.45
N LEU A 131 7.60 -1.86 3.68
CA LEU A 131 7.23 -3.18 4.19
C LEU A 131 6.00 -3.04 5.08
N GLY A 132 4.97 -3.81 4.81
CA GLY A 132 3.75 -3.83 5.61
C GLY A 132 3.24 -5.24 5.86
N GLY A 133 2.06 -5.30 6.48
CA GLY A 133 1.42 -6.57 6.87
C GLY A 133 0.70 -6.52 8.22
N THR A 134 0.37 -5.32 8.71
CA THR A 134 -0.51 -5.18 9.88
C THR A 134 -1.88 -4.67 9.44
N SER A 135 -2.90 -5.16 10.15
CA SER A 135 -4.29 -4.75 10.02
C SER A 135 -4.92 -4.90 11.40
N GLU A 136 -5.08 -3.80 12.11
CA GLU A 136 -5.60 -3.78 13.48
C GLU A 136 -6.89 -2.96 13.52
N GLU A 137 -8.02 -3.68 13.55
CA GLU A 137 -9.35 -3.06 13.59
C GLU A 137 -9.60 -2.38 14.94
N GLY A 138 -10.16 -1.17 14.91
CA GLY A 138 -10.49 -0.39 16.10
C GLY A 138 -9.28 0.23 16.80
N ASN A 139 -8.05 0.02 16.33
CA ASN A 139 -6.87 0.64 16.91
C ASN A 139 -6.69 2.08 16.42
N TRP A 140 -6.96 3.05 17.30
CA TRP A 140 -6.81 4.49 17.03
C TRP A 140 -5.41 5.04 17.35
N SER A 141 -4.52 4.24 17.92
CA SER A 141 -3.18 4.71 18.31
C SER A 141 -2.33 5.05 17.09
N LEU A 142 -1.75 6.25 17.08
CA LEU A 142 -0.77 6.67 16.07
C LEU A 142 0.65 6.23 16.40
N GLU A 143 0.87 5.65 17.58
CA GLU A 143 2.20 5.20 18.01
C GLU A 143 2.64 3.97 17.20
N PRO A 144 3.89 3.96 16.70
CA PRO A 144 4.44 2.77 16.06
C PRO A 144 4.53 1.59 17.02
N ASP A 145 4.12 0.41 16.57
CA ASP A 145 4.33 -0.87 17.26
C ASP A 145 5.68 -1.45 16.85
N GLU A 146 6.63 -1.41 17.78
CA GLU A 146 7.98 -1.93 17.60
C GLU A 146 8.03 -3.46 17.43
N ASN A 147 7.13 -4.21 18.06
CA ASN A 147 7.04 -5.65 17.89
C ASN A 147 6.52 -5.99 16.48
N ALA A 148 5.54 -5.23 16.00
CA ALA A 148 5.07 -5.36 14.63
C ALA A 148 6.17 -5.03 13.62
N ARG A 149 6.93 -3.95 13.84
CA ARG A 149 8.08 -3.58 13.00
C ARG A 149 9.08 -4.73 12.90
N GLN A 150 9.52 -5.28 14.03
CA GLN A 150 10.48 -6.39 14.07
C GLN A 150 9.95 -7.64 13.36
N ARG A 151 8.70 -8.03 13.64
CA ARG A 151 8.04 -9.17 13.02
C ARG A 151 7.97 -9.03 11.49
N ILE A 152 7.55 -7.87 10.98
CA ILE A 152 7.42 -7.62 9.54
C ILE A 152 8.79 -7.65 8.86
N VAL A 153 9.82 -7.05 9.46
CA VAL A 153 11.18 -7.08 8.92
C VAL A 153 11.72 -8.52 8.88
N GLU A 154 11.58 -9.27 9.97
CA GLU A 154 12.08 -10.65 10.04
C GLU A 154 11.35 -11.57 9.05
N ALA A 155 10.04 -11.40 8.87
CA ALA A 155 9.26 -12.14 7.88
C ALA A 155 9.78 -11.92 6.45
N HIS A 156 10.07 -10.66 6.08
CA HIS A 156 10.67 -10.35 4.78
C HIS A 156 12.08 -10.93 4.65
N ARG A 157 12.90 -10.85 5.70
CA ARG A 157 14.24 -11.47 5.71
C ARG A 157 14.17 -12.97 5.47
N ALA A 158 13.26 -13.67 6.15
CA ALA A 158 13.05 -15.10 5.98
C ALA A 158 12.58 -15.45 4.56
N LEU A 159 11.62 -14.70 4.01
CA LEU A 159 11.14 -14.89 2.64
C LEU A 159 12.27 -14.80 1.61
N PHE A 160 13.04 -13.72 1.65
CA PHE A 160 14.14 -13.51 0.69
C PHE A 160 15.36 -14.40 0.95
N ALA A 161 15.57 -14.85 2.20
CA ALA A 161 16.61 -15.83 2.50
C ALA A 161 16.31 -17.19 1.87
N ALA A 162 15.05 -17.63 1.92
CA ALA A 162 14.64 -18.90 1.32
C ALA A 162 14.84 -18.91 -0.21
N MET A 163 14.64 -17.76 -0.88
CA MET A 163 14.87 -17.64 -2.32
C MET A 163 16.34 -17.83 -2.74
N ARG A 164 17.31 -17.51 -1.86
CA ARG A 164 18.74 -17.67 -2.16
C ARG A 164 19.20 -19.14 -2.18
N GLY A 165 18.44 -20.03 -1.55
CA GLY A 165 18.74 -21.47 -1.52
C GLY A 165 18.13 -22.26 -2.68
N SER A 166 17.29 -21.63 -3.51
CA SER A 166 16.68 -22.28 -4.67
C SER A 166 17.69 -22.34 -5.84
N PRO A 167 17.79 -23.48 -6.56
CA PRO A 167 18.64 -23.56 -7.76
C PRO A 167 18.24 -22.46 -8.75
N SER A 168 19.24 -21.82 -9.36
CA SER A 168 19.04 -20.78 -10.36
C SER A 168 18.22 -21.32 -11.52
N LEU A 169 17.08 -20.67 -11.81
CA LEU A 169 16.32 -20.91 -13.03
C LEU A 169 17.06 -20.21 -14.17
N GLU A 170 17.92 -20.94 -14.87
CA GLU A 170 18.49 -20.41 -16.12
C GLU A 170 17.39 -20.35 -17.19
N PRO A 171 17.28 -19.26 -17.94
CA PRO A 171 16.35 -19.20 -19.06
C PRO A 171 16.82 -20.13 -20.19
N GLU A 172 16.04 -21.17 -20.50
CA GLU A 172 16.19 -21.92 -21.75
C GLU A 172 15.82 -21.01 -22.93
N ILE A 173 16.82 -20.44 -23.58
CA ILE A 173 16.65 -19.78 -24.88
C ILE A 173 16.64 -20.88 -25.94
N SER A 174 15.45 -21.37 -26.30
CA SER A 174 15.28 -22.19 -27.51
C SER A 174 15.17 -21.26 -28.72
N LEU A 175 16.19 -21.26 -29.57
CA LEU A 175 16.14 -20.68 -30.91
C LEU A 175 15.59 -21.73 -31.86
N SER A 176 14.43 -21.47 -32.46
CA SER A 176 13.92 -22.15 -33.66
C SER A 176 14.42 -21.45 -34.93
#